data_AF-A0A5Q4G5B2-F1
#
_entry.id   AF-A0A5Q4G5B2-F1
#
_cell.length_a   1.000
_cell.length_b   1.000
_cell.length_c   1.000
_cell.angle_alpha   90.00
_cell.angle_beta   90.00
_cell.angle_gamma   90.00
#
_symmetry.space_group_name_H-M   'P 1'
#
loop_
_entity.id
_entity.type
_entity.pdbx_description
1 polymer ?
#
loop_
_entity_poly.entity_id
_entity_poly.type
_entity_poly.pdbx_seq_one_letter_code
_entity_poly.pdbx_strand_id
1 'polypeptide(L)'
;MPARRRRQFGHRRAARARRPGRRRRAPPARLRLTAVAVDERPEASVTDTDGLRWRARSAGSGAAYLDADEPPSAALALRLAQRRAALWPSRPRSTYDLLPAYGGLLAEFRAGADAAEVLRWLTTPLAAPRSGARDDESDGAATVPGPRHHELAVRYGDRADREALERATGRPWQALVDAHAGANYTVAFIGFTPGFPYLYGLPEVLALPRRERPEARVPAGAVAVADGQAGIYPSASPGGWWVLGTTEARLFDPSRAAPTLLAGGDTLRFVPLPDGAPFEDPQEGDDAPLASDDAVLRVDEVWTGAASLQSMPRWGVAHHGMAQSGALDPLAFAAALEIVGAPRRAAALELIVPRARFTLERATTLAVTGGGARLFVDGAEAATWRPHALVAGAHVALRPAAGGSGSTSVLAVAGGFRWPWPERVHPDLSAVPSTDARAGIGRPLRAGDRLAADGPAGTPRAWIGRPRYGGRAYLRVYPGPQATADAWGALVGTSWRLEARDRTGARLDGPPLRLERHDVRSQGVPRGAVQVAGDGQPLVLLADRGRTGGYAVPAVVDPRDLWQLAQAGPGTEVWFMPARLRS
;
A
#
# COMPACT_ATOMS: atom_id res chain seq x y z
N MET A 1 81.33 63.61 -41.84
CA MET A 1 81.51 63.08 -40.48
C MET A 1 80.39 62.09 -40.17
N PRO A 2 80.65 60.97 -39.48
CA PRO A 2 80.54 59.67 -40.13
C PRO A 2 79.49 58.69 -39.56
N ALA A 3 79.33 57.62 -40.34
CA ALA A 3 79.15 56.22 -39.91
C ALA A 3 77.75 55.64 -39.66
N ARG A 4 77.37 54.79 -40.63
CA ARG A 4 76.59 53.55 -40.51
C ARG A 4 76.73 52.85 -39.14
N ARG A 5 75.63 52.27 -38.66
CA ARG A 5 75.57 50.81 -38.38
C ARG A 5 74.13 50.30 -38.25
N ARG A 6 73.85 49.29 -39.07
CA ARG A 6 72.69 48.40 -39.00
C ARG A 6 72.69 47.63 -37.67
N ARG A 7 71.51 47.46 -37.07
CA ARG A 7 71.14 46.22 -36.37
C ARG A 7 69.74 45.81 -36.81
N GLN A 8 69.70 44.65 -37.46
CA GLN A 8 68.50 43.84 -37.65
C GLN A 8 67.99 43.40 -36.28
N PHE A 9 66.67 43.32 -36.09
CA PHE A 9 65.95 42.10 -35.70
C PHE A 9 64.44 42.40 -35.55
N GLY A 10 63.62 41.66 -36.30
CA GLY A 10 62.26 41.28 -35.87
C GLY A 10 61.09 42.18 -36.25
N HIS A 11 60.60 42.07 -37.49
CA HIS A 11 59.21 42.42 -37.81
C HIS A 11 58.25 41.42 -37.14
N ARG A 12 57.49 41.85 -36.13
CA ARG A 12 56.26 41.16 -35.71
C ARG A 12 55.06 41.75 -36.45
N ARG A 13 54.60 41.05 -37.49
CA ARG A 13 53.28 41.26 -38.08
C ARG A 13 52.21 40.74 -37.11
N ALA A 14 51.20 41.57 -36.89
CA ALA A 14 49.98 41.21 -36.18
C ALA A 14 49.22 40.11 -36.94
N ALA A 15 49.09 38.95 -36.31
CA ALA A 15 48.24 37.85 -36.76
C ALA A 15 47.01 37.76 -35.85
N ARG A 16 45.82 37.72 -36.45
CA ARG A 16 44.52 37.51 -35.82
C ARG A 16 44.58 36.34 -34.84
N ALA A 17 44.31 36.60 -33.56
CA ALA A 17 44.19 35.56 -32.54
C ALA A 17 42.97 34.67 -32.86
N ARG A 18 43.24 33.38 -33.06
CA ARG A 18 42.25 32.31 -33.21
C ARG A 18 41.47 32.16 -31.89
N ARG A 19 40.14 32.14 -31.96
CA ARG A 19 39.27 31.75 -30.84
C ARG A 19 39.65 30.35 -30.35
N PRO A 20 39.80 30.11 -29.02
CA PRO A 20 40.09 28.78 -28.51
C PRO A 20 38.90 27.85 -28.74
N GLY A 21 39.17 26.69 -29.35
CA GLY A 21 38.17 25.68 -29.65
C GLY A 21 37.41 25.23 -28.41
N ARG A 22 36.09 25.12 -28.53
CA ARG A 22 35.23 24.41 -27.56
C ARG A 22 35.79 23.00 -27.39
N ARG A 23 36.48 22.75 -26.27
CA ARG A 23 36.72 21.37 -25.80
C ARG A 23 35.35 20.73 -25.60
N ARG A 24 34.98 19.80 -26.48
CA ARG A 24 33.88 18.87 -26.21
C ARG A 24 34.20 18.20 -24.88
N ARG A 25 33.44 18.52 -23.82
CA ARG A 25 33.48 17.73 -22.59
C ARG A 25 33.18 16.29 -22.98
N ALA A 26 34.07 15.38 -22.60
CA ALA A 26 33.79 13.96 -22.69
C ALA A 26 32.43 13.68 -22.02
N PRO A 27 31.59 12.79 -22.57
CA PRO A 27 30.37 12.37 -21.89
C PRO A 27 30.74 11.89 -20.48
N PRO A 28 29.89 12.13 -19.46
CA PRO A 28 30.17 11.63 -18.11
C PRO A 28 30.42 10.12 -18.22
N ALA A 29 31.48 9.65 -17.57
CA ALA A 29 31.81 8.24 -17.50
C ALA A 29 30.54 7.45 -17.16
N ARG A 30 30.18 6.48 -18.00
CA ARG A 30 29.09 5.55 -17.69
C ARG A 30 29.39 4.99 -16.30
N LEU A 31 28.53 5.30 -15.33
CA LEU A 31 28.51 4.62 -14.04
C LEU A 31 28.47 3.13 -14.36
N ARG A 32 29.58 2.42 -14.13
CA ARG A 32 29.56 0.96 -14.09
C ARG A 32 28.79 0.60 -12.83
N LEU A 33 27.48 0.44 -12.97
CA LEU A 33 26.66 -0.25 -12.00
C LEU A 33 27.27 -1.66 -11.91
N THR A 34 27.98 -1.94 -10.83
CA THR A 34 28.33 -3.33 -10.49
C THR A 34 27.02 -4.08 -10.39
N ALA A 35 26.81 -5.05 -11.28
CA ALA A 35 25.62 -5.89 -11.26
C ALA A 35 25.49 -6.48 -9.85
N VAL A 36 24.37 -6.19 -9.19
CA VAL A 36 23.98 -6.90 -7.97
C VAL A 36 23.45 -8.24 -8.47
N ALA A 37 24.05 -9.34 -8.01
CA ALA A 37 23.53 -10.67 -8.33
C ALA A 37 22.17 -10.84 -7.64
N VAL A 38 21.20 -11.40 -8.38
CA VAL A 38 19.82 -11.63 -7.90
C VAL A 38 19.79 -12.52 -6.63
N ASP A 39 20.84 -13.32 -6.42
CA ASP A 39 20.96 -14.30 -5.32
C ASP A 39 21.65 -13.78 -4.04
N GLU A 40 22.15 -12.54 -3.98
CA GLU A 40 22.81 -12.01 -2.78
C GLU A 40 21.83 -11.53 -1.68
N ARG A 41 20.76 -12.30 -1.43
CA ARG A 41 19.76 -11.97 -0.39
C ARG A 41 20.15 -12.63 0.93
N PRO A 42 20.13 -11.91 2.07
CA PRO A 42 20.22 -12.54 3.37
C PRO A 42 19.08 -13.55 3.56
N GLU A 43 19.44 -14.76 3.98
CA GLU A 43 18.50 -15.85 4.24
C GLU A 43 18.78 -16.50 5.60
N ALA A 44 17.74 -17.11 6.17
CA ALA A 44 17.84 -17.96 7.36
C ALA A 44 16.86 -19.12 7.21
N SER A 45 17.08 -20.23 7.92
CA SER A 45 16.11 -21.32 7.96
C SER A 45 16.01 -21.94 9.33
N VAL A 46 14.85 -22.51 9.64
CA VAL A 46 14.60 -23.27 10.87
C VAL A 46 13.74 -24.48 10.54
N THR A 47 13.90 -25.54 11.32
CA THR A 47 12.99 -26.69 11.30
C THR A 47 12.27 -26.72 12.64
N ASP A 48 10.94 -26.69 12.63
CA ASP A 48 10.14 -26.82 13.84
C ASP A 48 10.17 -28.26 14.36
N THR A 49 9.70 -28.48 15.58
CA THR A 49 9.77 -29.81 16.23
C THR A 49 8.94 -30.89 15.52
N ASP A 50 7.99 -30.51 14.67
CA ASP A 50 7.19 -31.44 13.84
C ASP A 50 7.86 -31.76 12.48
N GLY A 51 9.09 -31.27 12.26
CA GLY A 51 9.88 -31.51 11.05
C GLY A 51 9.61 -30.54 9.91
N LEU A 52 8.65 -29.61 10.04
CA LEU A 52 8.40 -28.61 8.99
C LEU A 52 9.55 -27.60 8.93
N ARG A 53 10.17 -27.50 7.75
CA ARG A 53 11.23 -26.54 7.49
C ARG A 53 10.67 -25.22 6.97
N TRP A 54 11.24 -24.12 7.45
CA TRP A 54 10.92 -22.76 7.05
C TRP A 54 12.17 -22.06 6.49
N ARG A 55 11.99 -21.23 5.47
CA ARG A 55 13.04 -20.39 4.87
C ARG A 55 12.64 -18.93 4.91
N ALA A 56 13.42 -18.12 5.63
CA ALA A 56 13.26 -16.68 5.66
C ALA A 56 14.21 -16.00 4.68
N ARG A 57 13.73 -15.01 3.93
CA ARG A 57 14.50 -14.27 2.93
C ARG A 57 14.17 -12.80 2.96
N SER A 58 15.18 -11.94 2.92
CA SER A 58 14.95 -10.51 2.81
C SER A 58 14.32 -10.14 1.46
N ALA A 59 13.37 -9.20 1.50
CA ALA A 59 12.73 -8.59 0.34
C ALA A 59 13.04 -7.08 0.30
N GLY A 60 14.33 -6.77 0.38
CA GLY A 60 14.83 -5.40 0.43
C GLY A 60 14.90 -4.82 1.83
N SER A 61 14.98 -3.49 1.93
CA SER A 61 15.35 -2.82 3.19
C SER A 61 14.22 -2.68 4.22
N GLY A 62 12.99 -3.12 3.91
CA GLY A 62 11.83 -2.96 4.77
C GLY A 62 10.85 -4.14 4.78
N ALA A 63 11.24 -5.30 4.23
CA ALA A 63 10.39 -6.48 4.18
C ALA A 63 11.20 -7.78 4.17
N ALA A 64 10.59 -8.87 4.63
CA ALA A 64 11.14 -10.22 4.55
C ALA A 64 10.00 -11.25 4.44
N TYR A 65 10.23 -12.30 3.64
CA TYR A 65 9.33 -13.45 3.53
C TYR A 65 9.82 -14.58 4.44
N LEU A 66 8.88 -15.38 4.94
CA LEU A 66 9.12 -16.68 5.57
C LEU A 66 8.24 -17.70 4.85
N ASP A 67 8.85 -18.60 4.09
CA ASP A 67 8.16 -19.60 3.29
C ASP A 67 8.29 -20.98 3.94
N ALA A 68 7.19 -21.74 3.96
CA ALA A 68 7.21 -23.15 4.34
C ALA A 68 7.81 -24.00 3.21
N ASP A 69 8.54 -25.05 3.57
CA ASP A 69 9.06 -26.06 2.64
C ASP A 69 8.03 -27.17 2.36
N GLU A 70 6.76 -26.79 2.24
CA GLU A 70 5.65 -27.68 1.92
C GLU A 70 4.61 -26.95 1.03
N PRO A 71 3.85 -27.67 0.19
CA PRO A 71 2.83 -27.05 -0.65
C PRO A 71 1.70 -26.45 0.20
N PRO A 72 1.08 -25.34 -0.25
CA PRO A 72 -0.07 -24.75 0.44
C PRO A 72 -1.21 -25.74 0.64
N SER A 73 -1.70 -25.85 1.87
CA SER A 73 -2.79 -26.75 2.28
C SER A 73 -3.60 -26.15 3.43
N ALA A 74 -4.75 -26.76 3.72
CA ALA A 74 -5.56 -26.40 4.90
C ALA A 74 -4.78 -26.57 6.22
N ALA A 75 -3.98 -27.64 6.33
CA ALA A 75 -3.11 -27.87 7.49
C ALA A 75 -2.04 -26.78 7.63
N LEU A 76 -1.41 -26.37 6.52
CA LEU A 76 -0.43 -25.29 6.53
C LEU A 76 -1.06 -23.94 6.90
N ALA A 77 -2.29 -23.67 6.46
CA ALA A 77 -2.99 -22.43 6.84
C ALA A 77 -3.17 -22.30 8.36
N LEU A 78 -3.56 -23.39 9.02
CA LEU A 78 -3.65 -23.42 10.49
C LEU A 78 -2.27 -23.20 11.14
N ARG A 79 -1.22 -23.87 10.65
CA ARG A 79 0.15 -23.69 11.12
C ARG A 79 0.64 -22.26 10.96
N LEU A 80 0.36 -21.61 9.84
CA LEU A 80 0.71 -20.21 9.58
C LEU A 80 -0.01 -19.26 10.56
N ALA A 81 -1.29 -19.49 10.82
CA ALA A 81 -2.06 -18.71 11.79
C ALA A 81 -1.48 -18.83 13.20
N GLN A 82 -1.16 -20.04 13.64
CA GLN A 82 -0.54 -20.33 14.94
C GLN A 82 0.87 -19.75 15.04
N ARG A 83 1.71 -19.94 14.02
CA ARG A 83 3.07 -19.40 13.96
C ARG A 83 3.07 -17.88 14.04
N ARG A 84 2.18 -17.21 13.29
CA ARG A 84 2.00 -15.76 13.37
C ARG A 84 1.66 -15.34 14.80
N ALA A 85 0.67 -15.98 15.41
CA ALA A 85 0.20 -15.63 16.75
C ALA A 85 1.29 -15.85 17.82
N ALA A 86 2.13 -16.88 17.67
CA ALA A 86 3.27 -17.13 18.55
C ALA A 86 4.43 -16.12 18.36
N LEU A 87 4.72 -15.70 17.13
CA LEU A 87 5.82 -14.77 16.83
C LEU A 87 5.47 -13.31 17.14
N TRP A 88 4.21 -12.90 16.96
CA TRP A 88 3.81 -11.50 17.01
C TRP A 88 4.11 -10.77 18.34
N PRO A 89 3.93 -11.38 19.52
CA PRO A 89 4.23 -10.75 20.81
C PRO A 89 5.72 -10.43 20.99
N SER A 90 6.62 -11.23 20.41
CA SER A 90 8.08 -11.11 20.55
C SER A 90 8.76 -10.36 19.39
N ARG A 91 7.97 -9.73 18.51
CA ARG A 91 8.50 -9.06 17.31
C ARG A 91 9.53 -7.96 17.64
N PRO A 92 10.56 -7.77 16.80
CA PRO A 92 11.44 -6.61 16.90
C PRO A 92 10.66 -5.31 16.85
N ARG A 93 11.09 -4.28 17.61
CA ARG A 93 10.42 -2.96 17.63
C ARG A 93 10.37 -2.27 16.26
N SER A 94 11.26 -2.67 15.35
CA SER A 94 11.31 -2.21 13.96
C SER A 94 10.23 -2.84 13.08
N THR A 95 9.67 -3.98 13.48
CA THR A 95 8.68 -4.75 12.72
C THR A 95 7.28 -4.28 13.06
N TYR A 96 6.56 -3.86 12.04
CA TYR A 96 5.25 -3.25 12.19
C TYR A 96 4.11 -4.07 11.55
N ASP A 97 4.39 -5.16 10.84
CA ASP A 97 3.34 -6.04 10.32
C ASP A 97 3.82 -7.48 10.09
N LEU A 98 2.88 -8.43 10.13
CA LEU A 98 3.10 -9.85 9.83
C LEU A 98 1.84 -10.45 9.19
N LEU A 99 1.92 -10.72 7.90
CA LEU A 99 0.82 -11.13 7.04
C LEU A 99 0.96 -12.59 6.61
N PRO A 100 -0.03 -13.46 6.87
CA PRO A 100 -0.07 -14.80 6.27
C PRO A 100 -0.59 -14.75 4.83
N ALA A 101 -0.01 -15.57 3.95
CA ALA A 101 -0.47 -15.76 2.57
C ALA A 101 -0.07 -17.15 2.04
N TYR A 102 -1.06 -18.04 1.88
CA TYR A 102 -0.97 -19.44 1.39
C TYR A 102 0.22 -20.28 1.93
N GLY A 103 1.43 -20.04 1.42
CA GLY A 103 2.64 -20.81 1.70
C GLY A 103 3.58 -20.17 2.72
N GLY A 104 3.28 -18.96 3.21
CA GLY A 104 4.24 -18.25 4.06
C GLY A 104 3.69 -17.03 4.79
N LEU A 105 4.61 -16.31 5.43
CA LEU A 105 4.39 -15.03 6.09
C LEU A 105 5.21 -13.93 5.40
N LEU A 106 4.66 -12.73 5.28
CA LEU A 106 5.37 -11.50 4.96
C LEU A 106 5.50 -10.64 6.21
N ALA A 107 6.72 -10.38 6.65
CA ALA A 107 7.02 -9.36 7.65
C ALA A 107 7.36 -8.03 6.96
N GLU A 108 6.85 -6.93 7.49
CA GLU A 108 7.28 -5.59 7.11
C GLU A 108 7.84 -4.82 8.30
N PHE A 109 8.94 -4.11 8.05
CA PHE A 109 9.72 -3.43 9.06
C PHE A 109 10.28 -2.10 8.56
N ARG A 110 10.73 -1.26 9.49
CA ARG A 110 11.22 0.08 9.21
C ARG A 110 12.46 0.01 8.31
N ALA A 111 12.43 0.77 7.22
CA ALA A 111 13.57 0.86 6.32
C ALA A 111 14.84 1.30 7.05
N GLY A 112 15.91 0.50 6.94
CA GLY A 112 17.18 0.70 7.62
C GLY A 112 17.28 0.07 9.02
N ALA A 113 16.30 -0.74 9.43
CA ALA A 113 16.49 -1.69 10.54
C ALA A 113 17.45 -2.82 10.14
N ASP A 114 17.95 -3.57 11.13
CA ASP A 114 18.74 -4.78 10.90
C ASP A 114 17.83 -5.89 10.34
N ALA A 115 17.97 -6.20 9.06
CA ALA A 115 17.21 -7.28 8.43
C ALA A 115 17.55 -8.64 9.03
N ALA A 116 18.79 -8.85 9.50
CA ALA A 116 19.19 -10.11 10.12
C ALA A 116 18.49 -10.34 11.46
N GLU A 117 18.20 -9.28 12.22
CA GLU A 117 17.35 -9.35 13.42
C GLU A 117 15.95 -9.89 13.10
N VAL A 118 15.33 -9.35 12.05
CA VAL A 118 13.99 -9.78 11.61
C VAL A 118 14.01 -11.21 11.09
N LEU A 119 15.03 -11.60 10.32
CA LEU A 119 15.17 -12.97 9.82
C LEU A 119 15.33 -13.96 10.98
N ARG A 120 16.19 -13.66 11.97
CA ARG A 120 16.34 -14.49 13.19
C ARG A 120 15.01 -14.64 13.93
N TRP A 121 14.26 -13.55 14.08
CA TRP A 121 12.94 -13.58 14.70
C TRP A 121 11.95 -14.45 13.93
N LEU A 122 11.84 -14.28 12.61
CA LEU A 122 10.97 -15.10 11.76
C LEU A 122 11.32 -16.60 11.83
N THR A 123 12.60 -16.92 11.98
CA THR A 123 13.11 -18.29 12.12
C THR A 123 13.26 -18.74 13.58
N THR A 124 12.52 -18.13 14.52
CA THR A 124 12.46 -18.66 15.89
C THR A 124 11.85 -20.07 15.84
N PRO A 125 12.51 -21.11 16.38
CA PRO A 125 11.94 -22.45 16.43
C PRO A 125 10.67 -22.45 17.28
N LEU A 126 9.60 -23.07 16.79
CA LEU A 126 8.37 -23.24 17.54
C LEU A 126 8.10 -24.72 17.81
N ALA A 127 7.49 -24.99 18.97
CA ALA A 127 6.98 -26.31 19.28
C ALA A 127 5.79 -26.63 18.37
N ALA A 128 5.59 -27.92 18.11
CA ALA A 128 4.45 -28.41 17.35
C ALA A 128 3.15 -27.94 18.01
N PRO A 129 2.14 -27.54 17.22
CA PRO A 129 0.85 -27.17 17.77
C PRO A 129 0.27 -28.31 18.61
N ARG A 130 -0.12 -28.04 19.85
CA ARG A 130 -0.89 -29.00 20.65
C ARG A 130 -2.33 -28.99 20.12
N SER A 131 -2.77 -30.07 19.49
CA SER A 131 -4.17 -30.29 19.17
C SER A 131 -4.91 -30.74 20.44
N GLY A 132 -5.68 -29.85 21.05
CA GLY A 132 -6.56 -30.22 22.16
C GLY A 132 -7.04 -29.04 22.98
N ALA A 133 -8.34 -28.79 22.95
CA ALA A 133 -9.01 -28.05 24.00
C ALA A 133 -8.92 -28.88 25.30
N ARG A 134 -8.18 -28.37 26.27
CA ARG A 134 -8.47 -28.58 27.69
C ARG A 134 -8.20 -27.27 28.41
N ASP A 135 -9.25 -26.82 29.09
CA ASP A 135 -9.26 -25.70 30.01
C ASP A 135 -8.40 -26.01 31.24
N ASP A 136 -7.07 -26.11 31.07
CA ASP A 136 -6.14 -26.06 32.19
C ASP A 136 -5.61 -24.62 32.30
N GLU A 137 -6.22 -23.87 33.23
CA GLU A 137 -5.75 -22.58 33.72
C GLU A 137 -4.41 -22.73 34.46
N SER A 138 -3.32 -22.98 33.74
CA SER A 138 -1.97 -22.77 34.29
C SER A 138 -0.91 -22.63 33.22
N ASP A 139 -0.92 -21.50 32.51
CA ASP A 139 0.29 -20.77 32.13
C ASP A 139 -0.12 -19.48 31.42
N GLY A 140 0.43 -18.33 31.87
CA GLY A 140 0.10 -16.99 31.36
C GLY A 140 0.55 -16.70 29.91
N ALA A 141 0.67 -17.72 29.06
CA ALA A 141 0.86 -17.59 27.63
C ALA A 141 -0.50 -17.40 26.95
N ALA A 142 -0.69 -16.31 26.22
CA ALA A 142 -1.93 -16.04 25.48
C ALA A 142 -2.31 -17.25 24.60
N THR A 143 -3.38 -17.95 24.97
CA THR A 143 -3.95 -19.05 24.20
C THR A 143 -4.57 -18.48 22.93
N VAL A 144 -4.06 -18.92 21.77
CA VAL A 144 -4.65 -18.56 20.47
C VAL A 144 -5.99 -19.29 20.37
N PRO A 145 -7.11 -18.62 20.12
CA PRO A 145 -8.39 -19.30 19.90
C PRO A 145 -8.25 -20.34 18.79
N GLY A 146 -8.73 -21.56 19.04
CA GLY A 146 -8.74 -22.61 18.03
C GLY A 146 -9.57 -22.23 16.80
N PRO A 147 -9.36 -22.91 15.66
CA PRO A 147 -10.14 -22.65 14.46
C PRO A 147 -11.64 -22.87 14.72
N ARG A 148 -12.46 -21.96 14.21
CA ARG A 148 -13.92 -22.00 14.35
C ARG A 148 -14.58 -22.54 13.09
N HIS A 149 -15.78 -23.08 13.22
CA HIS A 149 -16.64 -23.45 12.09
C HIS A 149 -17.73 -22.39 11.89
N HIS A 150 -17.97 -21.99 10.64
CA HIS A 150 -18.96 -20.98 10.27
C HIS A 150 -19.94 -21.52 9.23
N GLU A 151 -21.22 -21.22 9.40
CA GLU A 151 -22.23 -21.44 8.36
C GLU A 151 -22.65 -20.09 7.79
N LEU A 152 -22.43 -19.89 6.50
CA LEU A 152 -22.73 -18.62 5.83
C LEU A 152 -23.91 -18.81 4.88
N ALA A 153 -25.01 -18.12 5.17
CA ALA A 153 -26.18 -18.08 4.32
C ALA A 153 -25.87 -17.40 2.97
N VAL A 154 -26.26 -18.02 1.87
CA VAL A 154 -26.02 -17.52 0.50
C VAL A 154 -27.30 -17.58 -0.31
N ARG A 155 -27.69 -16.45 -0.88
CA ARG A 155 -28.68 -16.41 -1.96
C ARG A 155 -27.98 -16.64 -3.30
N TYR A 156 -28.22 -17.80 -3.90
CA TYR A 156 -27.68 -18.15 -5.22
C TYR A 156 -28.55 -17.59 -6.34
N GLY A 157 -27.93 -17.29 -7.48
CA GLY A 157 -28.63 -16.92 -8.72
C GLY A 157 -28.83 -15.42 -8.91
N ASP A 158 -29.13 -14.68 -7.84
CA ASP A 158 -29.25 -13.21 -7.92
C ASP A 158 -27.89 -12.56 -8.19
N ARG A 159 -27.78 -11.80 -9.29
CA ARG A 159 -26.54 -11.17 -9.79
C ARG A 159 -25.41 -12.18 -10.07
N ALA A 160 -25.73 -13.47 -10.21
CA ALA A 160 -24.76 -14.53 -10.47
C ALA A 160 -24.45 -14.69 -11.96
N ASP A 161 -23.29 -15.27 -12.26
CA ASP A 161 -22.83 -15.61 -13.62
C ASP A 161 -23.47 -16.87 -14.19
N ARG A 162 -24.74 -17.11 -13.88
CA ARG A 162 -25.40 -18.40 -14.10
C ARG A 162 -25.18 -18.95 -15.51
N GLU A 163 -25.60 -18.21 -16.54
CA GLU A 163 -25.52 -18.69 -17.92
C GLU A 163 -24.08 -18.94 -18.38
N ALA A 164 -23.13 -18.10 -17.95
CA ALA A 164 -21.73 -18.24 -18.33
C ALA A 164 -21.10 -19.45 -17.65
N LEU A 165 -21.43 -19.69 -16.38
CA LEU A 165 -20.97 -20.84 -15.60
C LEU A 165 -21.57 -22.16 -16.10
N GLU A 166 -22.86 -22.20 -16.41
CA GLU A 166 -23.50 -23.38 -17.02
C GLU A 166 -22.84 -23.72 -18.36
N ARG A 167 -22.58 -22.70 -19.20
CA ARG A 167 -21.89 -22.87 -20.49
C ARG A 167 -20.45 -23.34 -20.33
N ALA A 168 -19.70 -22.77 -19.38
CA ALA A 168 -18.28 -23.09 -19.17
C ALA A 168 -18.07 -24.49 -18.55
N THR A 169 -18.99 -24.93 -17.70
CA THR A 169 -18.89 -26.23 -16.99
C THR A 169 -19.64 -27.36 -17.69
N GLY A 170 -20.61 -27.04 -18.56
CA GLY A 170 -21.54 -28.02 -19.14
C GLY A 170 -22.47 -28.65 -18.11
N ARG A 171 -22.66 -28.03 -16.94
CA ARG A 171 -23.52 -28.51 -15.85
C ARG A 171 -24.71 -27.57 -15.65
N PRO A 172 -25.88 -28.10 -15.22
CA PRO A 172 -27.01 -27.25 -14.86
C PRO A 172 -26.68 -26.45 -13.58
N TRP A 173 -27.25 -25.25 -13.46
CA TRP A 173 -27.03 -24.33 -12.34
C TRP A 173 -27.19 -24.99 -10.98
N GLN A 174 -28.26 -25.78 -10.80
CA GLN A 174 -28.51 -26.45 -9.53
C GLN A 174 -27.37 -27.41 -9.13
N ALA A 175 -26.78 -28.13 -10.09
CA ALA A 175 -25.64 -29.01 -9.79
C ALA A 175 -24.39 -28.22 -9.37
N LEU A 176 -24.22 -26.99 -9.88
CA LEU A 176 -23.14 -26.09 -9.46
C LEU A 176 -23.38 -25.56 -8.04
N VAL A 177 -24.62 -25.19 -7.72
CA VAL A 177 -25.04 -24.77 -6.38
C VAL A 177 -24.85 -25.90 -5.37
N ASP A 178 -25.34 -27.11 -5.69
CA ASP A 178 -25.22 -28.28 -4.82
C ASP A 178 -23.76 -28.66 -4.57
N ALA A 179 -22.91 -28.60 -5.60
CA ALA A 179 -21.47 -28.82 -5.46
C ALA A 179 -20.83 -27.79 -4.53
N HIS A 180 -21.12 -26.50 -4.72
CA HIS A 180 -20.57 -25.43 -3.89
C HIS A 180 -21.06 -25.51 -2.44
N ALA A 181 -22.36 -25.67 -2.21
CA ALA A 181 -22.97 -25.74 -0.88
C ALA A 181 -22.64 -27.03 -0.12
N GLY A 182 -22.38 -28.13 -0.83
CA GLY A 182 -22.02 -29.43 -0.26
C GLY A 182 -20.54 -29.54 0.15
N ALA A 183 -19.70 -28.57 -0.23
CA ALA A 183 -18.28 -28.58 0.09
C ALA A 183 -17.97 -27.98 1.47
N ASN A 184 -16.92 -28.49 2.11
CA ASN A 184 -16.33 -27.91 3.32
C ASN A 184 -15.11 -27.08 2.95
N TYR A 185 -15.09 -25.83 3.38
CA TYR A 185 -14.04 -24.89 3.07
C TYR A 185 -13.14 -24.66 4.28
N THR A 186 -11.87 -24.35 4.01
CA THR A 186 -10.92 -23.85 5.02
C THR A 186 -10.38 -22.49 4.59
N VAL A 187 -10.43 -21.52 5.49
CA VAL A 187 -9.87 -20.19 5.28
C VAL A 187 -8.34 -20.30 5.22
N ALA A 188 -7.76 -20.09 4.06
CA ALA A 188 -6.32 -20.07 3.87
C ALA A 188 -5.70 -18.86 4.60
N PHE A 189 -6.24 -17.67 4.34
CA PHE A 189 -5.87 -16.41 4.98
C PHE A 189 -6.88 -15.31 4.58
N ILE A 190 -6.78 -14.14 5.22
CA ILE A 190 -7.52 -12.93 4.86
C ILE A 190 -6.58 -11.98 4.11
N GLY A 191 -6.99 -11.51 2.93
CA GLY A 191 -6.17 -10.65 2.08
C GLY A 191 -6.97 -10.03 0.95
N PHE A 192 -6.33 -9.40 -0.04
CA PHE A 192 -6.95 -8.61 -1.13
C PHE A 192 -7.63 -7.31 -0.67
N THR A 193 -8.69 -7.43 0.13
CA THR A 193 -9.39 -6.33 0.80
C THR A 193 -9.70 -6.71 2.26
N PRO A 194 -10.03 -5.73 3.13
CA PRO A 194 -10.34 -6.01 4.53
C PRO A 194 -11.44 -7.07 4.70
N GLY A 195 -11.08 -8.21 5.30
CA GLY A 195 -11.99 -9.34 5.53
C GLY A 195 -12.22 -10.30 4.36
N PHE A 196 -11.62 -10.11 3.19
CA PHE A 196 -11.81 -11.03 2.08
C PHE A 196 -11.09 -12.36 2.36
N PRO A 197 -11.82 -13.49 2.42
CA PRO A 197 -11.24 -14.79 2.69
C PRO A 197 -10.82 -15.49 1.40
N TYR A 198 -9.62 -16.06 1.38
CA TYR A 198 -9.23 -17.07 0.39
C TYR A 198 -9.54 -18.45 0.95
N LEU A 199 -10.25 -19.28 0.18
CA LEU A 199 -10.77 -20.56 0.66
C LEU A 199 -10.20 -21.75 -0.12
N TYR A 200 -9.69 -22.73 0.62
CA TYR A 200 -9.48 -24.10 0.11
C TYR A 200 -10.80 -24.89 0.12
N GLY A 201 -10.84 -25.98 -0.65
CA GLY A 201 -11.96 -26.93 -0.65
C GLY A 201 -12.94 -26.76 -1.81
N LEU A 202 -12.63 -25.88 -2.78
CA LEU A 202 -13.49 -25.71 -3.95
C LEU A 202 -13.55 -27.02 -4.79
N PRO A 203 -14.75 -27.53 -5.10
CA PRO A 203 -14.91 -28.66 -6.01
C PRO A 203 -14.31 -28.42 -7.40
N GLU A 204 -13.71 -29.45 -7.99
CA GLU A 204 -13.03 -29.37 -9.29
C GLU A 204 -13.95 -28.85 -10.42
N VAL A 205 -15.23 -29.18 -10.37
CA VAL A 205 -16.24 -28.71 -11.35
C VAL A 205 -16.41 -27.18 -11.38
N LEU A 206 -16.01 -26.49 -10.31
CA LEU A 206 -16.04 -25.03 -10.17
C LEU A 206 -14.66 -24.38 -10.32
N ALA A 207 -13.59 -25.16 -10.56
CA ALA A 207 -12.22 -24.67 -10.67
C ALA A 207 -11.93 -24.02 -12.05
N LEU A 208 -12.78 -23.08 -12.46
CA LEU A 208 -12.66 -22.36 -13.72
C LEU A 208 -11.56 -21.29 -13.65
N PRO A 209 -10.89 -20.97 -14.77
CA PRO A 209 -9.98 -19.84 -14.83
C PRO A 209 -10.73 -18.53 -14.53
N ARG A 210 -10.01 -17.49 -14.09
CA ARG A 210 -10.57 -16.13 -14.01
C ARG A 210 -11.22 -15.71 -15.32
N ARG A 211 -12.20 -14.80 -15.22
CA ARG A 211 -12.76 -14.09 -16.36
C ARG A 211 -11.62 -13.37 -17.11
N GLU A 212 -11.65 -13.47 -18.44
CA GLU A 212 -10.70 -12.78 -19.30
C GLU A 212 -10.81 -11.25 -19.16
N ARG A 213 -12.03 -10.76 -18.98
CA ARG A 213 -12.32 -9.34 -18.71
C ARG A 213 -12.89 -9.19 -17.30
N PRO A 214 -12.15 -8.60 -16.36
CA PRO A 214 -12.66 -8.31 -15.03
C PRO A 214 -13.87 -7.38 -15.08
N GLU A 215 -14.83 -7.60 -14.18
CA GLU A 215 -15.90 -6.64 -13.96
C GLU A 215 -15.36 -5.41 -13.23
N ALA A 216 -15.83 -4.24 -13.64
CA ALA A 216 -15.45 -2.98 -13.00
C ALA A 216 -15.98 -2.88 -11.57
N ARG A 217 -17.07 -3.56 -11.24
CA ARG A 217 -17.69 -3.54 -9.91
C ARG A 217 -18.44 -4.83 -9.62
N VAL A 218 -17.79 -5.72 -8.86
CA VAL A 218 -18.44 -6.84 -8.17
C VAL A 218 -19.00 -6.30 -6.84
N PRO A 219 -20.28 -6.56 -6.49
CA PRO A 219 -20.91 -5.99 -5.30
C PRO A 219 -20.37 -6.58 -4.00
N ALA A 220 -20.57 -5.85 -2.89
CA ALA A 220 -20.33 -6.38 -1.55
C ALA A 220 -21.21 -7.60 -1.27
N GLY A 221 -20.70 -8.57 -0.50
CA GLY A 221 -21.35 -9.84 -0.20
C GLY A 221 -21.26 -10.88 -1.32
N ALA A 222 -20.72 -10.56 -2.50
CA ALA A 222 -20.65 -11.51 -3.61
C ALA A 222 -19.76 -12.72 -3.24
N VAL A 223 -20.32 -13.91 -3.35
CA VAL A 223 -19.64 -15.20 -3.21
C VAL A 223 -19.17 -15.62 -4.60
N ALA A 224 -17.86 -15.81 -4.76
CA ALA A 224 -17.27 -15.98 -6.09
C ALA A 224 -16.16 -17.04 -6.12
N VAL A 225 -15.87 -17.54 -7.32
CA VAL A 225 -14.87 -18.59 -7.57
C VAL A 225 -13.95 -18.27 -8.74
N ALA A 226 -12.68 -18.66 -8.64
CA ALA A 226 -11.72 -18.65 -9.73
C ALA A 226 -10.45 -19.45 -9.39
N ASP A 227 -9.80 -20.05 -10.39
CA ASP A 227 -8.52 -20.76 -10.31
C ASP A 227 -8.47 -21.79 -9.16
N GLY A 228 -9.57 -22.51 -8.93
CA GLY A 228 -9.66 -23.48 -7.83
C GLY A 228 -9.81 -22.87 -6.43
N GLN A 229 -10.19 -21.59 -6.33
CA GLN A 229 -10.43 -20.87 -5.08
C GLN A 229 -11.87 -20.36 -4.99
N ALA A 230 -12.40 -20.33 -3.76
CA ALA A 230 -13.61 -19.59 -3.42
C ALA A 230 -13.27 -18.41 -2.51
N GLY A 231 -14.15 -17.41 -2.49
CA GLY A 231 -13.97 -16.19 -1.72
C GLY A 231 -15.25 -15.38 -1.67
N ILE A 232 -15.24 -14.34 -0.83
CA ILE A 232 -16.40 -13.48 -0.62
C ILE A 232 -15.92 -12.04 -0.62
N TYR A 233 -16.52 -11.20 -1.46
CA TYR A 233 -16.19 -9.78 -1.58
C TYR A 233 -16.77 -8.99 -0.39
N PRO A 234 -15.97 -8.44 0.54
CA PRO A 234 -16.48 -7.70 1.71
C PRO A 234 -17.06 -6.33 1.37
N SER A 235 -16.62 -5.78 0.23
CA SER A 235 -16.97 -4.44 -0.25
C SER A 235 -17.02 -4.46 -1.78
N ALA A 236 -17.74 -3.53 -2.38
CA ALA A 236 -17.77 -3.41 -3.83
C ALA A 236 -16.36 -3.10 -4.39
N SER A 237 -15.91 -3.88 -5.38
CA SER A 237 -14.58 -3.71 -5.99
C SER A 237 -14.50 -4.33 -7.38
N PRO A 238 -13.57 -3.91 -8.24
CA PRO A 238 -13.31 -4.62 -9.49
C PRO A 238 -12.87 -6.07 -9.23
N GLY A 239 -13.31 -7.01 -10.07
CA GLY A 239 -13.06 -8.43 -9.84
C GLY A 239 -13.18 -9.29 -11.09
N GLY A 240 -12.28 -10.26 -11.24
CA GLY A 240 -12.29 -11.22 -12.34
C GLY A 240 -12.81 -12.60 -11.96
N TRP A 241 -13.46 -12.74 -10.80
CA TRP A 241 -13.97 -14.02 -10.31
C TRP A 241 -15.42 -14.21 -10.73
N TRP A 242 -15.84 -15.46 -10.87
CA TRP A 242 -17.20 -15.80 -11.26
C TRP A 242 -18.12 -15.78 -10.05
N VAL A 243 -19.18 -14.97 -10.08
CA VAL A 243 -20.11 -14.80 -8.96
C VAL A 243 -21.14 -15.92 -8.97
N LEU A 244 -21.32 -16.59 -7.83
CA LEU A 244 -22.30 -17.65 -7.62
C LEU A 244 -23.57 -17.16 -6.91
N GLY A 245 -23.42 -16.18 -6.03
CA GLY A 245 -24.50 -15.66 -5.22
C GLY A 245 -24.02 -14.56 -4.29
N THR A 246 -24.85 -14.20 -3.31
CA THR A 246 -24.56 -13.12 -2.36
C THR A 246 -24.86 -13.56 -0.93
N THR A 247 -24.06 -13.10 0.03
CA THR A 247 -24.28 -13.29 1.47
C THR A 247 -24.40 -11.93 2.18
N GLU A 248 -25.22 -11.88 3.23
CA GLU A 248 -25.34 -10.70 4.12
C GLU A 248 -24.22 -10.65 5.16
N ALA A 249 -23.39 -11.70 5.23
CA ALA A 249 -22.34 -11.80 6.23
C ALA A 249 -21.38 -10.61 6.15
N ARG A 250 -21.38 -9.76 7.17
CA ARG A 250 -20.41 -8.67 7.31
C ARG A 250 -19.05 -9.23 7.74
N LEU A 251 -18.19 -9.46 6.76
CA LEU A 251 -16.87 -10.09 6.93
C LEU A 251 -15.85 -9.20 7.63
N PHE A 252 -15.99 -7.88 7.46
CA PHE A 252 -15.16 -6.88 8.12
C PHE A 252 -16.02 -5.77 8.71
N ASP A 253 -15.74 -5.46 9.97
CA ASP A 253 -16.40 -4.40 10.72
C ASP A 253 -15.38 -3.79 11.68
N PRO A 254 -14.86 -2.58 11.38
CA PRO A 254 -13.84 -1.98 12.21
C PRO A 254 -14.32 -1.68 13.64
N SER A 255 -15.64 -1.74 13.91
CA SER A 255 -16.23 -1.48 15.22
C SER A 255 -16.34 -2.65 16.16
N ARG A 256 -16.12 -3.88 15.66
CA ARG A 256 -16.18 -5.09 16.49
C ARG A 256 -14.89 -5.28 17.29
N ALA A 257 -15.02 -5.97 18.42
CA ALA A 257 -13.87 -6.46 19.19
C ALA A 257 -12.96 -7.38 18.36
N ALA A 258 -13.56 -8.23 17.52
CA ALA A 258 -12.88 -8.96 16.46
C ALA A 258 -13.30 -8.37 15.11
N PRO A 259 -12.49 -7.48 14.50
CA PRO A 259 -12.90 -6.76 13.30
C PRO A 259 -13.14 -7.64 12.08
N THR A 260 -12.54 -8.82 12.05
CA THR A 260 -12.66 -9.79 10.96
C THR A 260 -13.46 -10.99 11.44
N LEU A 261 -14.51 -11.34 10.70
CA LEU A 261 -15.37 -12.47 11.05
C LEU A 261 -14.60 -13.81 11.01
N LEU A 262 -13.83 -13.99 9.94
CA LEU A 262 -13.08 -15.19 9.59
C LEU A 262 -11.58 -15.00 9.87
N ALA A 263 -10.91 -16.07 10.29
CA ALA A 263 -9.46 -16.11 10.48
C ALA A 263 -8.82 -17.30 9.72
N GLY A 264 -7.52 -17.21 9.44
CA GLY A 264 -6.79 -18.32 8.81
C GLY A 264 -6.88 -19.60 9.67
N GLY A 265 -7.24 -20.71 9.03
CA GLY A 265 -7.50 -22.00 9.69
C GLY A 265 -8.97 -22.22 10.07
N ASP A 266 -9.82 -21.19 10.13
CA ASP A 266 -11.26 -21.38 10.29
C ASP A 266 -11.83 -22.24 9.15
N THR A 267 -12.92 -22.95 9.42
CA THR A 267 -13.67 -23.70 8.41
C THR A 267 -15.03 -23.08 8.17
N LEU A 268 -15.57 -23.24 6.96
CA LEU A 268 -16.92 -22.77 6.69
C LEU A 268 -17.68 -23.66 5.70
N ARG A 269 -19.00 -23.56 5.74
CA ARG A 269 -19.92 -24.11 4.76
C ARG A 269 -20.87 -23.03 4.27
N PHE A 270 -21.17 -23.03 2.97
CA PHE A 270 -22.18 -22.14 2.40
C PHE A 270 -23.55 -22.82 2.45
N VAL A 271 -24.54 -22.14 3.03
CA VAL A 271 -25.90 -22.65 3.20
C VAL A 271 -26.83 -21.91 2.25
N PRO A 272 -27.44 -22.58 1.25
CA PRO A 272 -28.41 -21.94 0.38
C PRO A 272 -29.58 -21.37 1.17
N LEU A 273 -29.91 -20.11 0.93
CA LEU A 273 -31.12 -19.48 1.47
C LEU A 273 -32.35 -19.96 0.68
N PRO A 274 -33.47 -20.25 1.36
CA PRO A 274 -34.74 -20.53 0.69
C PRO A 274 -35.21 -19.34 -0.15
N ASP A 275 -35.90 -19.62 -1.25
CA ASP A 275 -36.53 -18.60 -2.09
C ASP A 275 -37.50 -17.74 -1.26
N GLY A 276 -37.42 -16.42 -1.43
CA GLY A 276 -38.26 -15.45 -0.71
C GLY A 276 -37.86 -15.20 0.76
N ALA A 277 -36.78 -15.83 1.26
CA ALA A 277 -36.23 -15.48 2.57
C ALA A 277 -35.82 -13.99 2.62
N PRO A 278 -36.04 -13.28 3.74
CA PRO A 278 -35.56 -11.91 3.91
C PRO A 278 -34.06 -11.82 3.62
N PHE A 279 -33.64 -10.74 2.97
CA PHE A 279 -32.24 -10.45 2.73
C PHE A 279 -32.05 -8.96 2.58
N GLU A 280 -31.20 -8.40 3.41
CA GLU A 280 -30.72 -7.04 3.36
C GLU A 280 -29.41 -7.01 2.59
N ASP A 281 -29.38 -6.26 1.50
CA ASP A 281 -28.13 -5.98 0.80
C ASP A 281 -27.13 -5.36 1.80
N PRO A 282 -25.86 -5.81 1.83
CA PRO A 282 -24.85 -5.25 2.71
C PRO A 282 -24.78 -3.73 2.58
N GLN A 283 -24.94 -3.01 3.69
CA GLN A 283 -24.95 -1.54 3.67
C GLN A 283 -23.56 -0.97 3.29
N GLU A 284 -23.54 -0.04 2.33
CA GLU A 284 -22.37 0.79 2.04
C GLU A 284 -22.27 1.94 3.06
N GLY A 285 -21.05 2.42 3.34
CA GLY A 285 -20.74 3.25 4.51
C GLY A 285 -21.47 4.60 4.63
N ASP A 286 -21.36 5.21 5.81
CA ASP A 286 -22.05 6.46 6.18
C ASP A 286 -21.67 7.66 5.28
N ASP A 287 -22.70 8.30 4.73
CA ASP A 287 -22.61 9.45 3.82
C ASP A 287 -22.81 10.81 4.51
N ALA A 288 -23.01 10.83 5.83
CA ALA A 288 -23.23 12.06 6.58
C ALA A 288 -22.02 13.04 6.49
N PRO A 289 -22.27 14.36 6.38
CA PRO A 289 -21.23 15.37 6.44
C PRO A 289 -20.52 15.35 7.80
N LEU A 290 -19.20 15.59 7.81
CA LEU A 290 -18.48 15.79 9.06
C LEU A 290 -18.93 17.13 9.66
N ALA A 291 -19.59 17.09 10.82
CA ALA A 291 -20.03 18.27 11.55
C ALA A 291 -19.35 18.29 12.92
N SER A 292 -18.66 19.40 13.22
CA SER A 292 -18.07 19.66 14.53
C SER A 292 -18.34 21.11 14.91
N ASP A 293 -18.88 21.30 16.11
CA ASP A 293 -19.19 22.64 16.66
C ASP A 293 -17.92 23.44 17.01
N ASP A 294 -16.80 22.75 17.16
CA ASP A 294 -15.48 23.30 17.44
C ASP A 294 -14.52 23.31 16.24
N ALA A 295 -15.08 23.22 15.02
CA ALA A 295 -14.31 23.21 13.79
C ALA A 295 -13.38 24.43 13.68
N VAL A 296 -12.15 24.17 13.22
CA VAL A 296 -11.15 25.19 12.87
C VAL A 296 -11.23 25.53 11.39
N LEU A 297 -11.66 24.57 10.55
CA LEU A 297 -11.60 24.67 9.11
C LEU A 297 -12.84 24.01 8.48
N ARG A 298 -13.54 24.75 7.61
CA ARG A 298 -14.61 24.22 6.76
C ARG A 298 -14.10 24.05 5.34
N VAL A 299 -14.48 22.94 4.70
CA VAL A 299 -14.20 22.67 3.29
C VAL A 299 -15.26 23.34 2.42
N ASP A 300 -14.89 24.36 1.65
CA ASP A 300 -15.80 25.04 0.73
C ASP A 300 -15.80 24.35 -0.65
N GLU A 301 -14.64 23.93 -1.13
CA GLU A 301 -14.47 23.19 -2.41
C GLU A 301 -13.33 22.19 -2.27
N VAL A 302 -13.49 20.99 -2.81
CA VAL A 302 -12.41 20.00 -2.94
C VAL A 302 -12.69 19.09 -4.14
N TRP A 303 -11.65 18.67 -4.86
CA TRP A 303 -11.82 17.68 -5.92
C TRP A 303 -12.20 16.32 -5.35
N THR A 304 -13.22 15.67 -5.93
CA THR A 304 -13.76 14.39 -5.46
C THR A 304 -12.65 13.34 -5.34
N GLY A 305 -12.54 12.72 -4.15
CA GLY A 305 -11.55 11.68 -3.88
C GLY A 305 -10.10 12.15 -3.75
N ALA A 306 -9.81 13.44 -3.94
CA ALA A 306 -8.43 13.93 -4.00
C ALA A 306 -7.82 14.27 -2.63
N ALA A 307 -8.64 14.39 -1.58
CA ALA A 307 -8.17 14.82 -0.27
C ALA A 307 -8.69 13.92 0.84
N SER A 308 -7.82 13.54 1.78
CA SER A 308 -8.18 12.73 2.94
C SER A 308 -7.30 13.07 4.15
N LEU A 309 -7.82 12.84 5.35
CA LEU A 309 -7.01 12.93 6.56
C LEU A 309 -6.06 11.73 6.63
N GLN A 310 -4.78 12.04 6.76
CA GLN A 310 -3.70 11.07 6.84
C GLN A 310 -2.82 11.37 8.05
N SER A 311 -2.22 10.32 8.59
CA SER A 311 -1.23 10.41 9.66
C SER A 311 -0.10 9.40 9.41
N MET A 312 0.49 8.89 10.47
CA MET A 312 1.40 7.75 10.44
C MET A 312 0.67 6.49 9.92
N PRO A 313 1.40 5.53 9.31
CA PRO A 313 0.83 4.26 8.89
C PRO A 313 0.35 3.41 10.08
N ARG A 314 -0.72 2.63 9.89
CA ARG A 314 -1.22 1.61 10.84
C ARG A 314 -0.27 0.42 10.91
N TRP A 315 -0.15 -0.16 12.10
CA TRP A 315 0.74 -1.28 12.39
C TRP A 315 -0.09 -2.50 12.84
N GLY A 316 0.32 -3.70 12.45
CA GLY A 316 -0.29 -4.96 12.85
C GLY A 316 -1.61 -5.30 12.17
N VAL A 317 -1.99 -4.56 11.13
CA VAL A 317 -3.32 -4.66 10.51
C VAL A 317 -3.37 -5.56 9.27
N ALA A 318 -2.23 -6.02 8.73
CA ALA A 318 -2.25 -6.75 7.46
C ALA A 318 -3.01 -8.07 7.49
N HIS A 319 -2.98 -8.76 8.62
CA HIS A 319 -3.72 -10.02 8.79
C HIS A 319 -5.25 -9.87 8.71
N HIS A 320 -5.76 -8.64 8.74
CA HIS A 320 -7.16 -8.32 8.45
C HIS A 320 -7.40 -8.01 6.97
N GLY A 321 -6.37 -8.01 6.12
CA GLY A 321 -6.43 -7.53 4.73
C GLY A 321 -6.33 -6.01 4.56
N MET A 322 -6.13 -5.27 5.65
CA MET A 322 -6.10 -3.80 5.66
C MET A 322 -4.81 -3.20 5.13
N ALA A 323 -4.93 -2.05 4.45
CA ALA A 323 -3.77 -1.23 4.15
C ALA A 323 -3.22 -0.59 5.42
N GLN A 324 -1.95 -0.21 5.35
CA GLN A 324 -1.35 0.59 6.41
C GLN A 324 -1.73 2.07 6.29
N SER A 325 -2.06 2.50 5.07
CA SER A 325 -2.32 3.90 4.73
C SER A 325 -1.25 4.84 5.27
N GLY A 326 -1.65 6.01 5.77
CA GLY A 326 -0.77 7.08 6.17
C GLY A 326 -0.31 7.94 4.98
N ALA A 327 0.49 8.95 5.29
CA ALA A 327 0.96 9.91 4.30
C ALA A 327 1.77 9.23 3.17
N LEU A 328 1.42 9.59 1.94
CA LEU A 328 2.08 9.13 0.72
C LEU A 328 3.49 9.74 0.60
N ASP A 329 3.62 11.03 0.93
CA ASP A 329 4.89 11.72 1.14
C ASP A 329 5.14 11.97 2.65
N PRO A 330 5.81 11.04 3.34
CA PRO A 330 6.08 11.18 4.77
C PRO A 330 7.03 12.35 5.10
N LEU A 331 7.84 12.82 4.15
CA LEU A 331 8.75 13.96 4.37
C LEU A 331 7.97 15.28 4.40
N ALA A 332 7.11 15.49 3.40
CA ALA A 332 6.21 16.64 3.37
C ALA A 332 5.27 16.64 4.58
N PHE A 333 4.68 15.48 4.91
CA PHE A 333 3.81 15.34 6.06
C PHE A 333 4.48 15.71 7.39
N ALA A 334 5.65 15.13 7.67
CA ALA A 334 6.39 15.46 8.89
C ALA A 334 6.76 16.96 8.95
N ALA A 335 7.16 17.53 7.82
CA ALA A 335 7.44 18.96 7.73
C ALA A 335 6.22 19.84 8.02
N ALA A 336 5.04 19.48 7.52
CA ALA A 336 3.81 20.24 7.76
C ALA A 336 3.48 20.31 9.25
N LEU A 337 3.52 19.17 9.94
CA LEU A 337 3.27 19.09 11.38
C LEU A 337 4.31 19.89 12.17
N GLU A 338 5.59 19.77 11.81
CA GLU A 338 6.68 20.45 12.51
C GLU A 338 6.64 21.98 12.34
N ILE A 339 6.25 22.47 11.16
CA ILE A 339 6.12 23.90 10.89
C ILE A 339 5.03 24.53 11.78
N VAL A 340 3.90 23.85 11.99
CA VAL A 340 2.79 24.36 12.82
C VAL A 340 2.89 23.95 14.29
N GLY A 341 3.95 23.25 14.68
CA GLY A 341 4.13 22.75 16.04
C GLY A 341 3.14 21.66 16.46
N ALA A 342 2.54 20.91 15.51
CA ALA A 342 1.61 19.84 15.82
C ALA A 342 2.33 18.55 16.28
N PRO A 343 1.65 17.69 17.08
CA PRO A 343 2.19 16.39 17.48
C PRO A 343 2.53 15.51 16.28
N ARG A 344 3.61 14.72 16.37
CA ARG A 344 4.09 13.83 15.27
C ARG A 344 3.09 12.77 14.81
N ARG A 345 2.05 12.49 15.61
CA ARG A 345 0.99 11.51 15.33
C ARG A 345 -0.36 12.17 15.02
N ALA A 346 -0.43 13.49 14.95
CA ALA A 346 -1.66 14.17 14.58
C ALA A 346 -2.04 13.88 13.13
N ALA A 347 -3.30 14.11 12.77
CA ALA A 347 -3.72 14.04 11.37
C ALA A 347 -3.40 15.36 10.65
N ALA A 348 -3.05 15.24 9.37
CA ALA A 348 -2.95 16.35 8.43
C ALA A 348 -3.79 16.03 7.19
N LEU A 349 -4.20 17.06 6.47
CA LEU A 349 -4.93 16.89 5.22
C LEU A 349 -3.93 16.65 4.08
N GLU A 350 -3.97 15.45 3.49
CA GLU A 350 -3.23 15.15 2.27
C GLU A 350 -4.10 15.43 1.05
N LEU A 351 -3.56 16.12 0.04
CA LEU A 351 -4.21 16.40 -1.24
C LEU A 351 -3.33 15.88 -2.39
N ILE A 352 -3.81 14.88 -3.13
CA ILE A 352 -3.14 14.30 -4.32
C ILE A 352 -3.41 15.14 -5.57
N VAL A 353 -4.46 15.96 -5.52
CA VAL A 353 -4.68 17.06 -6.45
C VAL A 353 -4.82 18.32 -5.60
N PRO A 354 -3.86 19.26 -5.65
CA PRO A 354 -3.84 20.45 -4.79
C PRO A 354 -4.81 21.52 -5.29
N ARG A 355 -6.11 21.16 -5.36
CA ARG A 355 -7.22 22.03 -5.71
C ARG A 355 -8.28 21.95 -4.63
N ALA A 356 -8.30 22.95 -3.75
CA ALA A 356 -9.25 23.03 -2.66
C ALA A 356 -9.44 24.48 -2.18
N ARG A 357 -10.58 24.77 -1.56
CA ARG A 357 -10.88 26.02 -0.87
C ARG A 357 -11.43 25.72 0.52
N PHE A 358 -11.00 26.53 1.48
CA PHE A 358 -11.36 26.39 2.88
C PHE A 358 -11.67 27.75 3.49
N THR A 359 -12.54 27.75 4.48
CA THR A 359 -12.80 28.90 5.35
C THR A 359 -12.38 28.54 6.76
N LEU A 360 -11.60 29.41 7.41
CA LEU A 360 -11.23 29.24 8.82
C LEU A 360 -12.42 29.65 9.69
N GLU A 361 -12.92 28.73 10.50
CA GLU A 361 -13.99 29.02 11.46
C GLU A 361 -13.43 29.48 12.81
N ARG A 362 -12.14 29.19 13.08
CA ARG A 362 -11.40 29.65 14.26
C ARG A 362 -9.99 30.09 13.86
N ALA A 363 -9.42 31.00 14.63
CA ALA A 363 -8.04 31.43 14.45
C ALA A 363 -7.09 30.25 14.70
N THR A 364 -6.09 30.06 13.83
CA THR A 364 -5.08 29.01 13.95
C THR A 364 -3.82 29.35 13.15
N THR A 365 -2.75 28.61 13.38
CA THR A 365 -1.60 28.60 12.47
C THR A 365 -1.74 27.43 11.50
N LEU A 366 -1.56 27.65 10.20
CA LEU A 366 -1.50 26.58 9.20
C LEU A 366 -0.20 26.59 8.41
N ALA A 367 0.11 25.45 7.81
CA ALA A 367 1.18 25.34 6.82
C ALA A 367 0.80 24.36 5.72
N VAL A 368 1.33 24.62 4.53
CA VAL A 368 1.18 23.74 3.38
C VAL A 368 2.56 23.33 2.89
N THR A 369 2.84 22.04 2.86
CA THR A 369 4.09 21.45 2.35
C THR A 369 3.79 20.52 1.18
N GLY A 370 4.83 19.84 0.69
CA GLY A 370 4.74 19.06 -0.55
C GLY A 370 4.97 19.96 -1.76
N GLY A 371 4.49 19.51 -2.92
CA GLY A 371 4.63 20.22 -4.19
C GLY A 371 3.32 20.33 -4.95
N GLY A 372 3.39 20.94 -6.14
CA GLY A 372 2.24 21.11 -7.02
C GLY A 372 1.23 22.18 -6.62
N ALA A 373 1.26 22.75 -5.41
CA ALA A 373 0.34 23.79 -4.96
C ALA A 373 0.94 25.20 -4.97
N ARG A 374 0.12 26.17 -5.37
CA ARG A 374 0.22 27.58 -4.95
C ARG A 374 -0.81 27.82 -3.84
N LEU A 375 -0.38 28.44 -2.76
CA LEU A 375 -1.21 28.78 -1.60
C LEU A 375 -1.68 30.23 -1.72
N PHE A 376 -2.96 30.47 -1.46
CA PHE A 376 -3.53 31.81 -1.38
C PHE A 376 -4.27 31.97 -0.05
N VAL A 377 -4.11 33.13 0.58
CA VAL A 377 -4.83 33.54 1.79
C VAL A 377 -5.52 34.87 1.47
N ASP A 378 -6.84 34.92 1.60
CA ASP A 378 -7.69 36.09 1.28
C ASP A 378 -7.40 36.67 -0.12
N GLY A 379 -7.13 35.78 -1.07
CA GLY A 379 -6.83 36.12 -2.47
C GLY A 379 -5.38 36.49 -2.76
N ALA A 380 -4.57 36.78 -1.74
CA ALA A 380 -3.13 37.05 -1.89
C ALA A 380 -2.31 35.75 -1.89
N GLU A 381 -1.31 35.65 -2.76
CA GLU A 381 -0.43 34.48 -2.79
C GLU A 381 0.47 34.45 -1.54
N ALA A 382 0.52 33.31 -0.88
CA ALA A 382 1.31 33.07 0.32
C ALA A 382 2.32 31.94 0.09
N ALA A 383 3.43 31.98 0.82
CA ALA A 383 4.50 31.00 0.67
C ALA A 383 4.09 29.63 1.24
N THR A 384 4.29 28.56 0.47
CA THR A 384 4.30 27.20 1.02
C THR A 384 5.55 26.98 1.88
N TRP A 385 5.56 25.92 2.70
CA TRP A 385 6.67 25.59 3.60
C TRP A 385 6.97 26.67 4.66
N ARG A 386 5.95 27.45 5.05
CA ARG A 386 6.01 28.46 6.12
C ARG A 386 4.75 28.40 6.99
N PRO A 387 4.84 28.78 8.27
CA PRO A 387 3.67 28.93 9.12
C PRO A 387 2.93 30.22 8.77
N HIS A 388 1.60 30.16 8.77
CA HIS A 388 0.71 31.32 8.58
C HIS A 388 -0.29 31.38 9.73
N ALA A 389 -0.17 32.38 10.59
CA ALA A 389 -1.14 32.65 11.65
C ALA A 389 -2.34 33.40 11.05
N LEU A 390 -3.50 32.75 11.02
CA LEU A 390 -4.71 33.25 10.40
C LEU A 390 -5.81 33.46 11.44
N VAL A 391 -6.67 34.43 11.17
CA VAL A 391 -7.86 34.74 11.98
C VAL A 391 -9.07 33.95 11.52
N ALA A 392 -10.10 33.85 12.37
CA ALA A 392 -11.40 33.33 11.95
C ALA A 392 -11.99 34.19 10.81
N GLY A 393 -12.62 33.53 9.85
CA GLY A 393 -13.15 34.14 8.62
C GLY A 393 -12.17 34.18 7.44
N ALA A 394 -10.88 33.90 7.65
CA ALA A 394 -9.90 33.89 6.56
C ALA A 394 -10.21 32.78 5.54
N HIS A 395 -10.00 33.09 4.26
CA HIS A 395 -10.20 32.16 3.14
C HIS A 395 -8.86 31.63 2.64
N VAL A 396 -8.73 30.30 2.56
CA VAL A 396 -7.52 29.62 2.10
C VAL A 396 -7.82 28.85 0.83
N ALA A 397 -7.01 29.06 -0.21
CA ALA A 397 -7.15 28.33 -1.46
C ALA A 397 -5.83 27.68 -1.88
N LEU A 398 -5.92 26.42 -2.30
CA LEU A 398 -4.87 25.70 -3.00
C LEU A 398 -5.22 25.64 -4.49
N ARG A 399 -4.29 26.08 -5.32
CA ARG A 399 -4.42 26.01 -6.78
C ARG A 399 -3.25 25.21 -7.35
N PRO A 400 -3.48 24.34 -8.35
CA PRO A 400 -2.40 23.68 -9.06
C PRO A 400 -1.40 24.68 -9.64
N ALA A 401 -0.11 24.45 -9.43
CA ALA A 401 0.97 25.23 -10.00
C ALA A 401 1.21 24.79 -11.45
N ALA A 402 0.92 25.64 -12.42
CA ALA A 402 1.24 25.37 -13.82
C ALA A 402 2.77 25.16 -13.99
N GLY A 403 3.18 24.00 -14.48
CA GLY A 403 4.60 23.62 -14.59
C GLY A 403 5.33 23.47 -13.25
N GLY A 404 4.60 23.43 -12.13
CA GLY A 404 5.17 23.20 -10.81
C GLY A 404 5.70 21.79 -10.65
N SER A 405 6.72 21.63 -9.80
CA SER A 405 7.23 20.32 -9.42
C SER A 405 6.49 19.78 -8.19
N GLY A 406 6.20 18.48 -8.20
CA GLY A 406 5.39 17.83 -7.18
C GLY A 406 3.90 17.76 -7.53
N SER A 407 3.19 16.85 -6.90
CA SER A 407 1.75 16.63 -7.16
C SER A 407 0.95 16.31 -5.90
N THR A 408 1.60 16.03 -4.76
CA THR A 408 0.91 15.86 -3.48
C THR A 408 1.26 17.01 -2.53
N SER A 409 0.24 17.61 -1.93
CA SER A 409 0.38 18.64 -0.90
C SER A 409 -0.15 18.15 0.43
N VAL A 410 0.42 18.66 1.52
CA VAL A 410 -0.07 18.38 2.87
C VAL A 410 -0.37 19.69 3.57
N LEU A 411 -1.59 19.85 4.06
CA LEU A 411 -2.02 20.98 4.89
C LEU A 411 -2.14 20.52 6.34
N ALA A 412 -1.42 21.19 7.23
CA ALA A 412 -1.52 20.99 8.68
C ALA A 412 -1.94 22.28 9.38
N VAL A 413 -2.56 22.13 10.55
CA VAL A 413 -2.94 23.22 11.46
C VAL A 413 -2.26 23.01 12.81
N ALA A 414 -2.08 24.07 13.59
CA ALA A 414 -1.60 23.98 14.97
C ALA A 414 -2.48 23.01 15.77
N GLY A 415 -1.85 22.15 16.58
CA GLY A 415 -2.51 21.03 17.27
C GLY A 415 -2.82 19.81 16.39
N GLY A 416 -2.91 20.00 15.07
CA GLY A 416 -3.26 18.97 14.08
C GLY A 416 -4.76 18.62 14.11
N PHE A 417 -5.26 18.05 13.02
CA PHE A 417 -6.70 17.77 12.91
C PHE A 417 -7.11 16.65 13.86
N ARG A 418 -8.21 16.87 14.58
CA ARG A 418 -8.91 15.83 15.34
C ARG A 418 -9.42 14.80 14.35
N TRP A 419 -9.32 13.51 14.70
CA TRP A 419 -9.98 12.45 13.94
C TRP A 419 -11.50 12.59 14.05
N PRO A 420 -12.21 12.97 12.98
CA PRO A 420 -13.61 13.37 13.05
C PRO A 420 -14.58 12.19 12.94
N TRP A 421 -14.07 10.97 12.88
CA TRP A 421 -14.86 9.73 12.91
C TRP A 421 -14.76 9.14 14.32
N PRO A 422 -15.61 9.59 15.27
CA PRO A 422 -15.62 9.10 16.65
C PRO A 422 -16.23 7.69 16.79
N GLU A 423 -16.78 7.10 15.72
CA GLU A 423 -17.34 5.76 15.79
C GLU A 423 -16.24 4.70 16.01
N ARG A 424 -16.56 3.80 16.95
CA ARG A 424 -15.81 2.62 17.41
C ARG A 424 -14.98 2.06 16.25
N VAL A 425 -13.71 2.42 16.15
CA VAL A 425 -12.72 1.63 15.43
C VAL A 425 -11.92 0.95 16.53
N HIS A 426 -11.86 -0.38 16.50
CA HIS A 426 -11.18 -1.19 17.50
C HIS A 426 -9.83 -0.55 17.86
N PRO A 427 -9.46 -0.40 19.15
CA PRO A 427 -8.23 0.31 19.54
C PRO A 427 -6.97 -0.14 18.80
N ASP A 428 -6.85 -1.45 18.52
CA ASP A 428 -5.73 -2.01 17.77
C ASP A 428 -5.73 -1.60 16.30
N LEU A 429 -6.91 -1.30 15.75
CA LEU A 429 -7.07 -0.77 14.41
C LEU A 429 -6.96 0.74 14.37
N SER A 430 -7.38 1.49 15.41
CA SER A 430 -7.52 2.96 15.42
C SER A 430 -6.34 3.75 15.97
N ALA A 431 -5.24 3.09 16.35
CA ALA A 431 -4.08 3.72 16.99
C ALA A 431 -3.46 4.91 16.23
N VAL A 432 -3.80 5.13 14.95
CA VAL A 432 -3.41 6.30 14.15
C VAL A 432 -4.59 6.84 13.30
N PRO A 433 -4.73 8.16 13.14
CA PRO A 433 -5.85 8.77 12.39
C PRO A 433 -5.54 8.88 10.89
N SER A 434 -5.51 7.73 10.19
CA SER A 434 -5.26 7.64 8.75
C SER A 434 -6.44 7.02 8.01
N THR A 435 -6.87 7.65 6.91
CA THR A 435 -7.98 7.12 6.10
C THR A 435 -7.56 5.86 5.33
N ASP A 436 -8.30 4.76 5.52
CA ASP A 436 -8.35 3.57 4.66
C ASP A 436 -9.81 3.36 4.24
N ALA A 437 -10.18 3.96 3.10
CA ALA A 437 -11.55 3.93 2.61
C ALA A 437 -12.02 2.50 2.28
N ARG A 438 -11.10 1.59 1.89
CA ARG A 438 -11.44 0.19 1.61
C ARG A 438 -11.76 -0.60 2.87
N ALA A 439 -11.28 -0.14 4.03
CA ALA A 439 -11.65 -0.68 5.34
C ALA A 439 -12.87 0.02 5.96
N GLY A 440 -13.45 1.01 5.29
CA GLY A 440 -14.49 1.86 5.88
C GLY A 440 -13.98 2.69 7.07
N ILE A 441 -12.67 2.97 7.14
CA ILE A 441 -12.07 3.78 8.20
C ILE A 441 -11.69 5.14 7.63
N GLY A 442 -12.53 6.13 7.93
CA GLY A 442 -12.46 7.45 7.32
C GLY A 442 -12.88 7.43 5.85
N ARG A 443 -12.96 8.62 5.25
CA ARG A 443 -13.29 8.80 3.83
C ARG A 443 -12.59 10.02 3.25
N PRO A 444 -12.50 10.14 1.91
CA PRO A 444 -12.16 11.40 1.28
C PRO A 444 -13.08 12.54 1.73
N LEU A 445 -12.53 13.74 1.84
CA LEU A 445 -13.29 14.94 2.21
C LEU A 445 -14.23 15.37 1.08
N ARG A 446 -15.30 16.06 1.47
CA ARG A 446 -16.32 16.64 0.60
C ARG A 446 -16.55 18.11 0.97
N ALA A 447 -17.14 18.87 0.06
CA ALA A 447 -17.60 20.22 0.38
C ALA A 447 -18.63 20.16 1.52
N GLY A 448 -18.54 21.10 2.46
CA GLY A 448 -19.37 21.15 3.66
C GLY A 448 -18.77 20.43 4.89
N ASP A 449 -17.75 19.57 4.72
CA ASP A 449 -17.08 18.95 5.88
C ASP A 449 -16.43 20.02 6.77
N ARG A 450 -16.63 19.91 8.08
CA ARG A 450 -16.08 20.81 9.12
C ARG A 450 -15.11 20.03 10.01
N LEU A 451 -13.84 20.45 10.04
CA LEU A 451 -12.75 19.76 10.73
C LEU A 451 -12.31 20.53 11.98
N ALA A 452 -12.25 19.84 13.12
CA ALA A 452 -11.67 20.34 14.37
C ALA A 452 -10.17 20.06 14.48
N ALA A 453 -9.52 20.73 15.43
CA ALA A 453 -8.14 20.48 15.86
C ALA A 453 -8.09 20.46 17.40
N ASP A 454 -7.37 19.51 17.99
CA ASP A 454 -7.42 19.27 19.44
C ASP A 454 -6.10 18.84 20.10
N GLY A 455 -5.01 18.66 19.34
CA GLY A 455 -3.71 18.38 19.92
C GLY A 455 -3.03 19.63 20.51
N PRO A 456 -2.02 19.45 21.39
CA PRO A 456 -1.24 20.57 21.90
C PRO A 456 -0.49 21.26 20.77
N ALA A 457 -0.59 22.58 20.71
CA ALA A 457 0.20 23.41 19.79
C ALA A 457 1.57 23.73 20.43
N GLY A 458 2.64 23.16 19.88
CA GLY A 458 4.00 23.53 20.21
C GLY A 458 4.46 24.78 19.45
N THR A 459 5.71 25.20 19.67
CA THR A 459 6.30 26.34 18.98
C THR A 459 6.48 26.04 17.48
N PRO A 460 5.87 26.86 16.59
CA PRO A 460 6.06 26.72 15.14
C PRO A 460 7.53 26.80 14.73
N ARG A 461 7.93 26.01 13.72
CA ARG A 461 9.24 26.16 13.08
C ARG A 461 9.14 26.98 11.81
N ALA A 462 9.86 28.10 11.78
CA ALA A 462 9.84 29.04 10.65
C ALA A 462 10.58 28.52 9.40
N TRP A 463 11.47 27.53 9.54
CA TRP A 463 12.25 27.00 8.43
C TRP A 463 12.54 25.50 8.58
N ILE A 464 12.35 24.76 7.49
CA ILE A 464 12.71 23.36 7.35
C ILE A 464 13.18 23.10 5.91
N GLY A 465 14.13 22.18 5.73
CA GLY A 465 14.65 21.85 4.40
C GLY A 465 13.57 21.25 3.50
N ARG A 466 13.41 21.81 2.29
CA ARG A 466 12.47 21.33 1.28
C ARG A 466 13.18 20.40 0.27
N PRO A 467 12.67 19.17 0.05
CA PRO A 467 13.16 18.31 -1.03
C PRO A 467 12.97 18.98 -2.40
N ARG A 468 13.91 18.76 -3.32
CA ARG A 468 13.74 19.20 -4.71
C ARG A 468 12.90 18.18 -5.46
N TYR A 469 11.69 18.57 -5.82
CA TYR A 469 10.87 17.81 -6.76
C TYR A 469 11.33 18.14 -8.18
N GLY A 470 11.51 17.13 -9.03
CA GLY A 470 11.96 17.30 -10.41
C GLY A 470 11.24 16.34 -11.34
N GLY A 471 11.47 16.47 -12.64
CA GLY A 471 10.88 15.59 -13.68
C GLY A 471 11.48 14.18 -13.72
N ARG A 472 12.27 13.81 -12.70
CA ARG A 472 12.91 12.50 -12.57
C ARG A 472 12.77 11.95 -11.17
N ALA A 473 12.46 10.66 -11.07
CA ALA A 473 12.49 9.89 -9.83
C ALA A 473 13.58 8.81 -9.91
N TYR A 474 14.42 8.72 -8.90
CA TYR A 474 15.47 7.70 -8.79
C TYR A 474 15.16 6.79 -7.61
N LEU A 475 14.73 5.58 -7.91
CA LEU A 475 14.20 4.64 -6.91
C LEU A 475 15.20 3.51 -6.70
N ARG A 476 15.78 3.42 -5.51
CA ARG A 476 16.58 2.24 -5.16
C ARG A 476 15.69 1.02 -5.13
N VAL A 477 16.15 -0.09 -5.70
CA VAL A 477 15.44 -1.36 -5.76
C VAL A 477 16.28 -2.52 -5.26
N TYR A 478 15.60 -3.52 -4.74
CA TYR A 478 16.12 -4.81 -4.31
C TYR A 478 15.43 -5.93 -5.10
N PRO A 479 16.10 -7.08 -5.34
CA PRO A 479 15.48 -8.23 -5.99
C PRO A 479 14.23 -8.70 -5.22
N GLY A 480 13.12 -8.83 -5.94
CA GLY A 480 11.88 -9.38 -5.42
C GLY A 480 11.85 -10.92 -5.46
N PRO A 481 10.79 -11.55 -4.91
CA PRO A 481 10.69 -13.01 -4.84
C PRO A 481 10.64 -13.70 -6.22
N GLN A 482 10.22 -13.00 -7.28
CA GLN A 482 10.20 -13.51 -8.67
C GLN A 482 11.22 -12.81 -9.57
N ALA A 483 12.31 -12.31 -9.01
CA ALA A 483 13.39 -11.72 -9.79
C ALA A 483 14.10 -12.78 -10.66
N THR A 484 14.26 -12.49 -11.95
CA THR A 484 15.16 -13.21 -12.86
C THR A 484 16.23 -12.25 -13.38
N ALA A 485 17.37 -12.77 -13.85
CA ALA A 485 18.44 -11.93 -14.38
C ALA A 485 17.97 -11.02 -15.53
N ASP A 486 17.14 -11.55 -16.43
CA ASP A 486 16.60 -10.82 -17.58
C ASP A 486 15.62 -9.72 -17.16
N ALA A 487 14.65 -10.06 -16.30
CA ALA A 487 13.67 -9.10 -15.79
C ALA A 487 14.35 -7.98 -15.01
N TRP A 488 15.31 -8.33 -14.17
CA TRP A 488 16.10 -7.39 -13.40
C TRP A 488 16.91 -6.45 -14.31
N GLY A 489 17.64 -7.02 -15.28
CA GLY A 489 18.45 -6.27 -16.24
C GLY A 489 17.61 -5.30 -17.08
N ALA A 490 16.44 -5.73 -17.55
CA ALA A 490 15.50 -4.90 -18.28
C ALA A 490 14.93 -3.76 -17.40
N LEU A 491 14.54 -4.07 -16.16
CA LEU A 491 13.97 -3.11 -15.22
C LEU A 491 14.94 -1.97 -14.88
N VAL A 492 16.20 -2.30 -14.55
CA VAL A 492 17.21 -1.31 -14.10
C VAL A 492 18.00 -0.68 -15.25
N GLY A 493 17.98 -1.31 -16.44
CA GLY A 493 18.64 -0.82 -17.64
C GLY A 493 17.82 0.18 -18.47
N THR A 494 16.55 0.37 -18.10
CA THR A 494 15.58 1.17 -18.87
C THR A 494 15.05 2.34 -18.02
N SER A 495 14.66 3.43 -18.67
CA SER A 495 13.85 4.46 -18.02
C SER A 495 12.38 4.27 -18.32
N TRP A 496 11.57 4.52 -17.32
CA TRP A 496 10.13 4.34 -17.35
C TRP A 496 9.44 5.68 -17.29
N ARG A 497 8.21 5.78 -17.79
CA ARG A 497 7.39 6.99 -17.65
C ARG A 497 6.25 6.72 -16.70
N LEU A 498 6.04 7.60 -15.73
CA LEU A 498 4.85 7.53 -14.90
C LEU A 498 3.62 7.85 -15.76
N GLU A 499 2.69 6.91 -15.89
CA GLU A 499 1.44 7.10 -16.62
C GLU A 499 0.38 7.72 -15.69
N ALA A 500 0.08 7.03 -14.59
CA ALA A 500 -0.91 7.42 -13.61
C ALA A 500 -0.49 6.95 -12.21
N ARG A 501 -1.00 7.63 -11.18
CA ARG A 501 -0.83 7.22 -9.79
C ARG A 501 -2.02 7.61 -8.92
N ASP A 502 -2.24 6.80 -7.90
CA ASP A 502 -3.11 7.11 -6.77
C ASP A 502 -2.39 6.70 -5.45
N ARG A 503 -3.14 6.44 -4.38
CA ARG A 503 -2.57 5.93 -3.12
C ARG A 503 -2.29 4.43 -3.16
N THR A 504 -2.91 3.69 -4.07
CA THR A 504 -2.76 2.25 -4.25
C THR A 504 -1.46 1.92 -4.97
N GLY A 505 -1.15 2.64 -6.05
CA GLY A 505 0.03 2.37 -6.86
C GLY A 505 0.37 3.46 -7.89
N ALA A 506 1.53 3.29 -8.52
CA ALA A 506 2.03 4.11 -9.61
C ALA A 506 2.31 3.21 -10.82
N ARG A 507 1.51 3.37 -11.89
CA ARG A 507 1.63 2.61 -13.14
C ARG A 507 2.68 3.27 -14.03
N LEU A 508 3.62 2.47 -14.49
CA LEU A 508 4.72 2.90 -15.34
C LEU A 508 4.53 2.36 -16.75
N ASP A 509 4.85 3.19 -17.73
CA ASP A 509 4.88 2.86 -19.14
C ASP A 509 6.32 2.76 -19.64
N GLY A 510 6.57 1.78 -20.49
CA GLY A 510 7.86 1.50 -21.10
C GLY A 510 7.87 0.19 -21.91
N PRO A 511 9.04 -0.27 -22.35
CA PRO A 511 9.19 -1.57 -22.98
C PRO A 511 8.67 -2.69 -22.05
N PRO A 512 7.73 -3.55 -22.50
CA PRO A 512 7.16 -4.59 -21.65
C PRO A 512 8.22 -5.54 -21.08
N LEU A 513 8.16 -5.79 -19.77
CA LEU A 513 8.99 -6.79 -19.11
C LEU A 513 8.50 -8.18 -19.46
N ARG A 514 9.41 -9.05 -19.89
CA ARG A 514 9.13 -10.47 -20.11
C ARG A 514 9.49 -11.26 -18.86
N LEU A 515 8.47 -11.85 -18.24
CA LEU A 515 8.63 -12.78 -17.12
C LEU A 515 8.24 -14.20 -17.55
N GLU A 516 8.81 -15.22 -16.91
CA GLU A 516 8.41 -16.61 -17.15
C GLU A 516 6.93 -16.85 -16.81
N ARG A 517 6.46 -16.22 -15.74
CA ARG A 517 5.06 -16.21 -15.31
C ARG A 517 4.71 -14.84 -14.76
N HIS A 518 3.57 -14.30 -15.22
CA HIS A 518 3.08 -13.00 -14.79
C HIS A 518 2.07 -13.17 -13.65
N ASP A 519 1.28 -14.25 -13.69
CA ASP A 519 0.42 -14.69 -12.61
C ASP A 519 1.13 -15.71 -11.71
N VAL A 520 1.09 -15.42 -10.41
CA VAL A 520 1.56 -16.29 -9.34
C VAL A 520 0.43 -16.53 -8.35
N ARG A 521 0.56 -17.59 -7.54
CA ARG A 521 -0.32 -17.75 -6.38
C ARG A 521 -0.23 -16.49 -5.51
N SER A 522 -1.36 -16.03 -4.98
CA SER A 522 -1.37 -14.80 -4.19
C SER A 522 -0.36 -14.88 -3.06
N GLN A 523 0.46 -13.86 -2.92
CA GLN A 523 1.46 -13.76 -1.85
C GLN A 523 1.33 -12.42 -1.17
N GLY A 524 1.94 -12.26 0.00
CA GLY A 524 2.08 -10.95 0.62
C GLY A 524 2.84 -10.01 -0.32
N VAL A 525 2.39 -8.76 -0.46
CA VAL A 525 3.08 -7.75 -1.26
C VAL A 525 3.55 -6.58 -0.39
N PRO A 526 4.87 -6.34 -0.26
CA PRO A 526 5.41 -5.27 0.57
C PRO A 526 5.22 -3.89 -0.07
N ARG A 527 5.39 -2.83 0.72
CA ARG A 527 5.30 -1.45 0.24
C ARG A 527 6.45 -1.22 -0.73
N GLY A 528 6.16 -0.67 -1.89
CA GLY A 528 7.14 -0.50 -2.96
C GLY A 528 7.38 -1.74 -3.80
N ALA A 529 6.63 -2.84 -3.60
CA ALA A 529 6.64 -3.96 -4.54
C ALA A 529 6.36 -3.47 -5.96
N VAL A 530 7.18 -3.88 -6.91
CA VAL A 530 7.01 -3.62 -8.33
C VAL A 530 6.30 -4.83 -8.91
N GLN A 531 4.99 -4.75 -9.09
CA GLN A 531 4.20 -5.80 -9.73
C GLN A 531 4.26 -5.68 -11.26
N VAL A 532 4.25 -6.81 -11.95
CA VAL A 532 4.17 -6.86 -13.41
C VAL A 532 3.06 -7.84 -13.78
N ALA A 533 1.98 -7.31 -14.35
CA ALA A 533 0.85 -8.10 -14.85
C ALA A 533 1.11 -8.54 -16.31
N GLY A 534 0.13 -9.20 -16.94
CA GLY A 534 0.19 -9.74 -18.31
C GLY A 534 0.60 -8.76 -19.41
N ASP A 535 0.42 -7.46 -19.21
CA ASP A 535 0.83 -6.39 -20.14
C ASP A 535 2.33 -6.06 -20.08
N GLY A 536 3.05 -6.64 -19.12
CA GLY A 536 4.48 -6.40 -18.90
C GLY A 536 4.80 -5.02 -18.32
N GLN A 537 3.79 -4.24 -17.94
CA GLN A 537 3.98 -2.87 -17.43
C GLN A 537 4.16 -2.88 -15.90
N PRO A 538 5.18 -2.20 -15.36
CA PRO A 538 5.39 -2.15 -13.92
C PRO A 538 4.34 -1.31 -13.18
N LEU A 539 3.85 -1.83 -12.06
CA LEU A 539 3.01 -1.13 -11.08
C LEU A 539 3.73 -1.11 -9.73
N VAL A 540 4.18 0.07 -9.28
CA VAL A 540 4.81 0.23 -7.96
C VAL A 540 3.72 0.43 -6.91
N LEU A 541 3.60 -0.48 -5.95
CA LEU A 541 2.55 -0.44 -4.93
C LEU A 541 2.88 0.55 -3.78
N LEU A 542 1.88 1.33 -3.38
CA LEU A 542 2.02 2.47 -2.46
C LEU A 542 1.28 2.25 -1.11
N ALA A 543 0.81 3.33 -0.48
CA ALA A 543 0.35 3.34 0.92
C ALA A 543 -0.97 2.56 1.11
N ASP A 544 -1.88 2.65 0.15
CA ASP A 544 -3.21 2.02 0.14
C ASP A 544 -3.25 0.80 -0.78
N ARG A 545 -2.12 0.12 -0.98
CA ARG A 545 -2.09 -1.10 -1.80
C ARG A 545 -2.91 -2.24 -1.19
N GLY A 546 -3.39 -3.17 -2.01
CA GLY A 546 -3.80 -4.49 -1.51
C GLY A 546 -2.62 -5.19 -0.82
N ARG A 547 -2.85 -5.90 0.28
CA ARG A 547 -1.77 -6.54 1.06
C ARG A 547 -1.30 -7.86 0.46
N THR A 548 -2.13 -8.45 -0.38
CA THR A 548 -1.78 -9.63 -1.17
C THR A 548 -2.06 -9.37 -2.64
N GLY A 549 -1.32 -10.08 -3.50
CA GLY A 549 -1.47 -9.95 -4.94
C GLY A 549 -1.00 -11.20 -5.67
N GLY A 550 -1.62 -11.49 -6.81
CA GLY A 550 -1.29 -12.62 -7.67
C GLY A 550 -0.40 -12.27 -8.85
N TYR A 551 0.21 -11.08 -8.88
CA TYR A 551 1.16 -10.71 -9.93
C TYR A 551 2.59 -10.86 -9.45
N ALA A 552 3.47 -11.26 -10.36
CA ALA A 552 4.90 -11.43 -10.09
C ALA A 552 5.54 -10.13 -9.60
N VAL A 553 6.45 -10.26 -8.63
CA VAL A 553 7.21 -9.15 -8.04
C VAL A 553 8.69 -9.35 -8.31
N PRO A 554 9.22 -8.86 -9.46
CA PRO A 554 10.65 -8.95 -9.77
C PRO A 554 11.52 -8.00 -8.93
N ALA A 555 10.95 -6.95 -8.34
CA ALA A 555 11.70 -5.99 -7.53
C ALA A 555 10.86 -5.36 -6.42
N VAL A 556 11.54 -4.84 -5.40
CA VAL A 556 10.95 -4.06 -4.31
C VAL A 556 11.72 -2.74 -4.17
N VAL A 557 11.02 -1.62 -4.30
CA VAL A 557 11.57 -0.27 -4.11
C VAL A 557 11.87 -0.02 -2.63
N ASP A 558 13.00 0.62 -2.35
CA ASP A 558 13.34 1.09 -1.01
C ASP A 558 12.26 2.06 -0.50
N PRO A 559 11.60 1.78 0.64
CA PRO A 559 10.53 2.64 1.15
C PRO A 559 10.95 4.11 1.37
N ARG A 560 12.25 4.39 1.55
CA ARG A 560 12.80 5.75 1.71
C ARG A 560 12.81 6.56 0.42
N ASP A 561 12.55 5.95 -0.73
CA ASP A 561 12.51 6.63 -2.03
C ASP A 561 11.08 6.82 -2.56
N LEU A 562 10.07 6.16 -1.95
CA LEU A 562 8.68 6.20 -2.42
C LEU A 562 8.03 7.58 -2.36
N TRP A 563 8.54 8.49 -1.52
CA TRP A 563 8.09 9.89 -1.50
C TRP A 563 8.28 10.58 -2.86
N GLN A 564 9.24 10.12 -3.68
CA GLN A 564 9.44 10.66 -5.03
C GLN A 564 8.24 10.35 -5.94
N LEU A 565 7.69 9.13 -5.85
CA LEU A 565 6.48 8.75 -6.58
C LEU A 565 5.24 9.47 -6.04
N ALA A 566 5.19 9.75 -4.73
CA ALA A 566 4.15 10.59 -4.15
C ALA A 566 4.15 12.01 -4.74
N GLN A 567 5.27 12.49 -5.28
CA GLN A 567 5.42 13.82 -5.86
C GLN A 567 5.51 13.80 -7.39
N ALA A 568 5.61 12.62 -8.01
CA ALA A 568 5.70 12.49 -9.45
C ALA A 568 4.34 12.80 -10.10
N GLY A 569 4.36 13.51 -11.23
CA GLY A 569 3.18 13.69 -12.09
C GLY A 569 3.27 12.80 -13.34
N PRO A 570 2.19 12.62 -14.10
CA PRO A 570 2.23 11.96 -15.40
C PRO A 570 3.37 12.49 -16.27
N GLY A 571 4.10 11.59 -16.92
CA GLY A 571 5.29 11.88 -17.74
C GLY A 571 6.61 12.01 -16.98
N THR A 572 6.61 11.92 -15.64
CA THR A 572 7.86 11.86 -14.84
C THR A 572 8.69 10.65 -15.28
N GLU A 573 9.98 10.86 -15.53
CA GLU A 573 10.90 9.78 -15.88
C GLU A 573 11.36 9.05 -14.61
N VAL A 574 11.14 7.74 -14.53
CA VAL A 574 11.45 6.90 -13.37
C VAL A 574 12.62 5.98 -13.71
N TRP A 575 13.64 6.00 -12.85
CA TRP A 575 14.84 5.18 -12.96
C TRP A 575 14.94 4.25 -11.75
N PHE A 576 15.07 2.95 -12.00
CA PHE A 576 15.34 1.97 -10.95
C PHE A 576 16.84 1.77 -10.78
N MET A 577 17.31 1.97 -9.55
CA MET A 577 18.73 1.93 -9.19
C MET A 577 19.00 0.70 -8.32
N PRO A 578 19.82 -0.27 -8.75
CA PRO A 578 20.20 -1.40 -7.91
C PRO A 578 20.77 -0.94 -6.57
N ALA A 579 20.27 -1.49 -5.47
CA ALA A 579 20.77 -1.26 -4.12
C ALA A 579 21.25 -2.56 -3.46
N ARG A 580 22.11 -2.42 -2.45
CA ARG A 580 22.56 -3.51 -1.58
C ARG A 580 22.09 -3.25 -0.16
N LEU A 581 21.80 -4.33 0.57
CA LEU A 581 21.56 -4.23 2.01
C LEU A 581 22.88 -3.90 2.70
N ARG A 582 22.82 -3.10 3.76
CA ARG A 582 23.99 -2.88 4.61
C ARG A 582 24.14 -4.11 5.48
N SER A 583 25.30 -4.76 5.40
CA SER A 583 25.72 -5.88 6.24
C SER A 583 25.86 -5.48 7.69
#